data_AF-A0A6G0YIY6-F1
#
_entry.id   AF-A0A6G0YIY6-F1
#
_cell.length_a   1.000
_cell.length_b   1.000
_cell.length_c   1.000
_cell.angle_alpha   90.00
_cell.angle_beta   90.00
_cell.angle_gamma   90.00
#
_symmetry.space_group_name_H-M   'P 1'
#
loop_
_entity.id
_entity.type
_entity.pdbx_description
1 polymer ?
#
loop_
_entity_poly.entity_id
_entity_poly.type
_entity_poly.pdbx_seq_one_letter_code
_entity_poly.pdbx_strand_id
1 'polypeptide(L)'
;MYLLNQLKKIKSTLSPKLILSDFEMASINAFKEIFPNLKQKGCHFHFSQCIWRNIQKIQYMAQKYISDSTFALQIRLLLALAYVPENHVIDAFEELINSQYYTDNENILQPLIDYFEDTWIGRPMGRRKGRRLQSIQ
;
A
#
# COMPACT_ATOMS: atom_id res chain seq x y z
N MET A 1 4.18 -14.21 -18.25
CA MET A 1 4.83 -14.08 -19.58
C MET A 1 4.03 -14.68 -20.73
N TYR A 2 3.60 -15.96 -20.63
CA TYR A 2 2.87 -16.65 -21.73
C TYR A 2 1.67 -15.85 -22.28
N LEU A 3 0.77 -15.37 -21.42
CA LEU A 3 -0.42 -14.62 -21.84
C LEU A 3 -0.08 -13.36 -22.66
N LEU A 4 0.85 -12.55 -22.18
CA LEU A 4 1.26 -11.31 -22.83
C LEU A 4 1.89 -11.57 -24.21
N ASN A 5 2.63 -12.67 -24.35
CA ASN A 5 3.15 -13.10 -25.66
C ASN A 5 2.03 -13.53 -26.62
N GLN A 6 0.98 -14.19 -26.13
CA GLN A 6 -0.18 -14.51 -26.97
C GLN A 6 -0.93 -13.25 -27.43
N LEU A 7 -1.03 -12.22 -26.58
CA LEU A 7 -1.60 -10.93 -26.97
C LEU A 7 -0.82 -10.28 -28.12
N LYS A 8 0.51 -10.31 -28.07
CA LYS A 8 1.36 -9.84 -29.18
C LYS A 8 1.20 -10.67 -30.46
N LYS A 9 0.98 -11.98 -30.35
CA LYS A 9 0.72 -12.84 -31.52
C LYS A 9 -0.60 -12.48 -32.20
N ILE A 10 -1.65 -12.23 -31.41
CA ILE A 10 -2.98 -11.83 -31.93
C ILE A 10 -2.93 -10.42 -32.52
N LYS A 11 -2.20 -9.50 -31.88
CA LYS A 11 -2.06 -8.11 -32.35
C LYS A 11 -0.61 -7.65 -32.17
N SER A 12 0.19 -7.82 -33.23
CA SER A 12 1.61 -7.46 -33.24
C SER A 12 1.87 -5.97 -33.04
N THR A 13 0.91 -5.13 -33.43
CA THR A 13 0.94 -3.67 -33.27
C THR A 13 0.45 -3.19 -31.89
N LEU A 14 0.13 -4.10 -30.98
CA LEU A 14 -0.34 -3.75 -29.64
C LEU A 14 0.77 -3.01 -28.87
N SER A 15 0.53 -1.73 -28.60
CA SER A 15 1.43 -0.85 -27.87
C SER A 15 0.66 -0.07 -26.80
N PRO A 16 0.31 -0.71 -25.67
CA PRO A 16 -0.39 -0.04 -24.59
C PRO A 16 0.49 1.09 -24.03
N LYS A 17 -0.13 2.23 -23.70
CA LYS A 17 0.56 3.37 -23.08
C LYS A 17 0.59 3.29 -21.56
N LEU A 18 -0.46 2.71 -20.97
CA LEU A 18 -0.64 2.57 -19.54
C LEU A 18 -1.25 1.21 -19.22
N ILE A 19 -0.76 0.56 -18.17
CA ILE A 19 -1.42 -0.59 -17.52
C ILE A 19 -1.55 -0.31 -16.03
N LEU A 20 -2.65 -0.79 -15.46
CA LEU A 20 -2.80 -0.95 -14.02
C LEU A 20 -2.57 -2.41 -13.69
N SER A 21 -1.58 -2.71 -12.86
CA SER A 21 -1.32 -4.07 -12.40
C SER A 21 -1.48 -4.18 -10.89
N ASP A 22 -1.57 -5.41 -10.42
CA ASP A 22 -1.18 -5.73 -9.06
C ASP A 22 0.30 -5.36 -8.81
N PHE A 23 0.67 -5.29 -7.54
CA PHE A 23 2.02 -4.91 -7.10
C PHE A 23 2.99 -6.11 -7.10
N GLU A 24 2.66 -7.18 -7.82
CA GLU A 24 3.49 -8.38 -7.87
C GLU A 24 4.68 -8.17 -8.80
N MET A 25 5.89 -8.43 -8.29
CA MET A 25 7.12 -8.27 -9.07
C MET A 25 7.16 -9.11 -10.34
N ALA A 26 6.56 -10.30 -10.33
CA ALA A 26 6.47 -11.14 -11.53
C ALA A 26 5.63 -10.49 -12.64
N SER A 27 4.51 -9.85 -12.27
CA SER A 27 3.64 -9.09 -13.16
C SER A 27 4.36 -7.86 -13.71
N ILE A 28 4.99 -7.09 -12.82
CA ILE A 28 5.80 -5.91 -13.18
C ILE A 28 6.89 -6.25 -14.18
N ASN A 29 7.68 -7.29 -13.89
CA ASN A 29 8.78 -7.69 -14.76
C ASN A 29 8.28 -8.19 -16.12
N ALA A 30 7.20 -8.99 -16.15
CA ALA A 30 6.65 -9.50 -17.40
C ALA A 30 6.12 -8.38 -18.33
N PHE A 31 5.48 -7.35 -17.77
CA PHE A 31 5.03 -6.20 -18.55
C PHE A 31 6.19 -5.36 -19.08
N LYS A 32 7.22 -5.10 -18.25
CA LYS A 32 8.44 -4.38 -18.67
C LYS A 32 9.19 -5.10 -19.78
N GLU A 33 9.30 -6.42 -19.70
CA GLU A 33 9.99 -7.24 -20.70
C GLU A 33 9.26 -7.21 -22.05
N ILE A 34 7.94 -7.35 -22.05
CA ILE A 34 7.17 -7.48 -23.29
C ILE A 34 6.79 -6.11 -23.87
N PHE A 35 6.55 -5.10 -23.04
CA PHE A 35 6.17 -3.76 -23.46
C PHE A 35 7.08 -2.70 -22.78
N PRO A 36 8.33 -2.53 -23.26
CA PRO A 36 9.33 -1.69 -22.58
C PRO A 36 8.96 -0.20 -22.48
N ASN A 37 8.13 0.29 -23.41
CA ASN A 37 7.67 1.69 -23.44
C ASN A 37 6.37 1.92 -22.65
N LEU A 38 5.83 0.89 -21.99
CA LEU A 38 4.59 0.96 -21.22
C LEU A 38 4.83 1.69 -19.91
N LYS A 39 3.97 2.66 -19.57
CA LYS A 39 3.87 3.14 -18.20
C LYS A 39 3.08 2.13 -17.37
N GLN A 40 3.69 1.59 -16.33
CA GLN A 40 3.00 0.71 -15.39
C GLN A 40 2.68 1.48 -14.12
N LYS A 41 1.44 1.37 -13.65
CA LYS A 41 1.00 1.94 -12.36
C LYS A 41 0.36 0.86 -11.51
N GLY A 42 0.47 1.03 -10.20
CA GLY A 42 -0.24 0.20 -9.23
C GLY A 42 -1.76 0.42 -9.30
N CYS A 43 -2.52 -0.65 -9.12
CA CYS A 43 -3.98 -0.58 -9.07
C CYS A 43 -4.46 -0.19 -7.66
N HIS A 44 -5.11 0.97 -7.53
CA HIS A 44 -5.66 1.45 -6.26
C HIS A 44 -6.68 0.48 -5.62
N PHE A 45 -7.49 -0.21 -6.44
CA PHE A 45 -8.41 -1.22 -5.93
C PHE A 45 -7.67 -2.38 -5.24
N HIS A 46 -6.62 -2.91 -5.89
CA HIS A 46 -5.81 -3.98 -5.29
C HIS A 46 -5.09 -3.51 -4.02
N PHE A 47 -4.53 -2.29 -4.05
CA PHE A 47 -3.93 -1.67 -2.86
C PHE A 47 -4.93 -1.60 -1.70
N SER A 48 -6.12 -1.05 -1.94
CA SER A 48 -7.19 -0.94 -0.94
C SER A 48 -7.62 -2.30 -0.40
N GLN A 49 -7.71 -3.31 -1.27
CA GLN A 49 -8.03 -4.69 -0.88
C GLN A 49 -6.95 -5.31 0.01
N CYS A 50 -5.66 -5.06 -0.25
CA CYS A 50 -4.57 -5.53 0.60
C CYS A 50 -4.65 -4.93 2.01
N ILE A 51 -4.94 -3.63 2.11
CA ILE A 51 -5.15 -2.97 3.41
C ILE A 51 -6.37 -3.54 4.13
N TRP A 52 -7.50 -3.67 3.42
CA TRP A 52 -8.73 -4.22 4.01
C TRP A 52 -8.54 -5.65 4.53
N ARG A 53 -7.89 -6.53 3.76
CA ARG A 53 -7.55 -7.89 4.21
C ARG A 53 -6.64 -7.89 5.43
N ASN A 54 -5.74 -6.92 5.56
CA ASN A 54 -4.91 -6.79 6.76
C ASN A 54 -5.76 -6.39 7.99
N ILE A 55 -6.64 -5.40 7.83
CA ILE A 55 -7.59 -4.98 8.87
C ILE A 55 -8.47 -6.17 9.31
N GLN A 56 -8.96 -6.97 8.37
CA GLN A 56 -9.80 -8.13 8.67
C GLN A 56 -9.09 -9.22 9.50
N LYS A 57 -7.76 -9.28 9.50
CA LYS A 57 -7.00 -10.19 10.40
C LYS A 57 -7.09 -9.76 11.86
N ILE A 58 -7.47 -8.52 12.12
CA ILE A 58 -7.56 -7.91 13.44
C ILE A 58 -9.04 -7.61 13.72
N GLN A 59 -9.73 -8.58 14.33
CA GLN A 59 -11.20 -8.57 14.42
C GLN A 59 -11.78 -7.28 15.05
N TYR A 60 -11.16 -6.75 16.11
CA TYR A 60 -11.61 -5.50 16.74
C TYR A 60 -11.47 -4.29 15.79
N MET A 61 -10.44 -4.28 14.96
CA MET A 61 -10.17 -3.20 14.01
C MET A 61 -11.18 -3.23 12.87
N ALA A 62 -11.50 -4.42 12.36
CA ALA A 62 -12.54 -4.60 11.35
C ALA A 62 -13.91 -4.14 11.87
N GLN A 63 -14.26 -4.49 13.11
CA GLN A 63 -15.50 -4.02 13.75
C GLN A 63 -15.50 -2.49 13.89
N LYS A 64 -14.40 -1.90 14.39
CA LYS A 64 -14.28 -0.44 14.54
C LYS A 64 -14.35 0.30 13.21
N TYR A 65 -13.76 -0.23 12.13
CA TYR A 65 -13.89 0.34 10.79
C TYR A 65 -15.34 0.39 10.28
N ILE A 66 -16.16 -0.58 10.67
CA ILE A 66 -17.59 -0.63 10.28
C ILE A 66 -18.43 0.30 11.16
N SER A 67 -18.16 0.35 12.47
CA SER A 67 -19.00 1.05 13.44
C SER A 67 -18.62 2.51 13.71
N ASP A 68 -17.39 2.92 13.39
CA ASP A 68 -16.85 4.24 13.69
C ASP A 68 -16.39 4.95 12.40
N SER A 69 -17.16 5.94 11.98
CA SER A 69 -16.90 6.71 10.76
C SER A 69 -15.61 7.54 10.83
N THR A 70 -15.20 7.96 12.03
CA THR A 70 -13.95 8.69 12.25
C THR A 70 -12.77 7.75 12.08
N PHE A 71 -12.82 6.56 12.67
CA PHE A 71 -11.81 5.53 12.44
C PHE A 71 -11.72 5.15 10.96
N ALA A 72 -12.87 4.92 10.31
CA ALA A 72 -12.91 4.63 8.88
C ALA A 72 -12.29 5.75 8.02
N LEU A 73 -12.53 7.02 8.38
CA LEU A 73 -11.92 8.16 7.70
C LEU A 73 -10.40 8.14 7.84
N GLN A 74 -9.88 7.86 9.03
CA GLN A 74 -8.45 7.84 9.31
C GLN A 74 -7.74 6.74 8.52
N ILE A 75 -8.36 5.55 8.40
CA ILE A 75 -7.87 4.50 7.50
C ILE A 75 -7.93 4.93 6.03
N ARG A 76 -8.97 5.66 5.61
CA ARG A 76 -9.03 6.20 4.24
C ARG A 76 -7.95 7.24 3.97
N LEU A 77 -7.47 7.97 4.97
CA LEU A 77 -6.32 8.88 4.81
C LEU A 77 -5.03 8.10 4.51
N LEU A 78 -4.81 6.94 5.15
CA LEU A 78 -3.71 6.04 4.77
C LEU A 78 -3.83 5.58 3.30
N LEU A 79 -5.04 5.26 2.84
CA LEU A 79 -5.27 4.91 1.45
C LEU A 79 -5.03 6.10 0.50
N ALA A 80 -5.33 7.32 0.94
CA ALA A 80 -5.15 8.53 0.15
C ALA A 80 -3.66 8.85 -0.14
N LEU A 81 -2.72 8.24 0.60
CA LEU A 81 -1.28 8.35 0.31
C LEU A 81 -0.92 7.87 -1.10
N ALA A 82 -1.74 7.01 -1.71
CA ALA A 82 -1.57 6.59 -3.11
C ALA A 82 -1.68 7.76 -4.13
N TYR A 83 -2.18 8.92 -3.71
CA TYR A 83 -2.31 10.13 -4.54
C TYR A 83 -1.26 11.19 -4.21
N VAL A 84 -0.42 10.97 -3.21
CA VAL A 84 0.70 11.86 -2.88
C VAL A 84 1.82 11.64 -3.91
N PRO A 85 2.49 12.70 -4.39
CA PRO A 85 3.67 12.55 -5.25
C PRO A 85 4.73 11.66 -4.59
N GLU A 86 5.35 10.75 -5.35
CA GLU A 86 6.26 9.72 -4.82
C GLU A 86 7.36 10.29 -3.91
N ASN A 87 7.89 11.47 -4.24
CA ASN A 87 8.94 12.16 -3.48
C ASN A 87 8.46 12.78 -2.14
N HIS A 88 7.15 12.77 -1.86
CA HIS A 88 6.53 13.29 -0.65
C HIS A 88 5.73 12.23 0.12
N VAL A 89 5.63 10.99 -0.39
CA VAL A 89 4.83 9.92 0.25
C VAL A 89 5.34 9.61 1.65
N ILE A 90 6.67 9.59 1.85
CA ILE A 90 7.26 9.34 3.18
C ILE A 90 6.87 10.47 4.13
N ASP A 91 7.10 11.73 3.76
CA ASP A 91 6.78 12.88 4.60
C ASP A 91 5.29 12.94 4.97
N ALA A 92 4.40 12.69 4.01
CA ALA A 92 2.95 12.67 4.25
C ALA A 92 2.52 11.50 5.14
N PHE A 93 3.15 10.33 5.00
CA PHE A 93 2.92 9.20 5.90
C PHE A 93 3.36 9.54 7.32
N GLU A 94 4.55 10.15 7.48
CA GLU A 94 5.06 10.59 8.78
C GLU A 94 4.15 11.62 9.45
N GLU A 95 3.72 12.63 8.70
CA GLU A 95 2.79 13.65 9.20
C GLU A 95 1.48 13.00 9.69
N LEU A 96 0.95 12.04 8.92
CA LEU A 96 -0.28 11.34 9.27
C LEU A 96 -0.14 10.53 10.55
N ILE A 97 0.91 9.70 10.69
CA ILE A 97 1.08 8.84 11.87
C ILE A 97 1.48 9.62 13.13
N ASN A 98 2.04 10.82 12.98
CA ASN A 98 2.34 11.73 14.10
C ASN A 98 1.16 12.66 14.45
N SER A 99 0.04 12.57 13.74
CA SER A 99 -1.17 13.33 14.08
C SER A 99 -1.78 12.85 15.39
N GLN A 100 -2.49 13.75 16.08
CA GLN A 100 -3.11 13.48 17.39
C GLN A 100 -3.98 12.21 17.38
N TYR A 101 -4.73 11.97 16.30
CA TYR A 101 -5.57 10.77 16.20
C TYR A 101 -4.74 9.48 16.24
N TYR A 102 -3.64 9.44 15.51
CA TYR A 102 -2.79 8.26 15.42
C TYR A 102 -2.02 8.03 16.71
N THR A 103 -1.53 9.09 17.34
CA THR A 103 -0.84 9.00 18.64
C THR A 103 -1.78 8.56 19.76
N ASP A 104 -3.00 9.09 19.80
CA ASP A 104 -4.00 8.72 20.83
C ASP A 104 -4.51 7.28 20.68
N ASN A 105 -4.41 6.71 19.48
CA ASN A 105 -4.89 5.38 19.14
C ASN A 105 -3.74 4.43 18.75
N GLU A 106 -2.51 4.71 19.19
CA GLU A 106 -1.32 3.93 18.83
C GLU A 106 -1.50 2.44 19.14
N ASN A 107 -1.99 2.12 20.35
CA ASN A 107 -2.26 0.75 20.79
C ASN A 107 -3.19 -0.04 19.86
N ILE A 108 -4.09 0.64 19.15
CA ILE A 108 -5.06 0.05 18.23
C ILE A 108 -4.47 -0.03 16.82
N LEU A 109 -3.80 1.05 16.37
CA LEU A 109 -3.37 1.25 14.98
C LEU A 109 -1.99 0.67 14.67
N GLN A 110 -1.12 0.46 15.66
CA GLN A 110 0.27 0.05 15.46
C GLN A 110 0.43 -1.19 14.55
N PRO A 111 -0.38 -2.26 14.67
CA PRO A 111 -0.25 -3.42 13.79
C PRO A 111 -0.49 -3.08 12.31
N LEU A 112 -1.42 -2.17 12.03
CA LEU A 112 -1.71 -1.73 10.66
C LEU A 112 -0.61 -0.81 10.14
N ILE A 113 -0.11 0.11 10.98
CA ILE A 113 1.01 1.00 10.65
C ILE A 113 2.26 0.18 10.32
N ASP A 114 2.58 -0.82 11.15
CA ASP A 114 3.72 -1.72 10.93
C ASP A 114 3.61 -2.46 9.60
N TYR A 115 2.45 -3.02 9.30
CA TYR A 115 2.19 -3.65 8.00
C TYR A 115 2.33 -2.67 6.83
N PHE A 116 1.78 -1.46 6.98
CA PHE A 116 1.82 -0.45 5.93
C PHE A 116 3.25 0.00 5.65
N GLU A 117 4.03 0.25 6.71
CA GLU A 117 5.43 0.63 6.62
C GLU A 117 6.27 -0.50 6.01
N ASP A 118 6.09 -1.75 6.42
CA ASP A 118 6.83 -2.89 5.87
C ASP A 118 6.53 -3.18 4.40
N THR A 119 5.30 -2.92 3.97
CA THR A 119 4.82 -3.33 2.63
C THR A 119 4.93 -2.20 1.60
N TRP A 120 4.68 -0.95 1.99
CA TRP A 120 4.46 0.15 1.03
C TRP A 120 5.45 1.31 1.16
N ILE A 121 5.99 1.58 2.37
CA ILE A 121 6.88 2.73 2.61
C ILE A 121 8.35 2.31 2.68
N GLY A 122 8.64 1.22 3.40
CA GLY A 122 9.96 0.78 3.81
C GLY A 122 10.37 1.36 5.17
N ARG A 123 10.85 0.52 6.10
CA ARG A 123 11.35 0.98 7.41
C ARG A 123 12.73 1.64 7.27
N PRO A 124 12.92 2.90 7.71
CA PRO A 124 14.25 3.47 7.88
C PRO A 124 15.04 2.64 8.90
N MET A 125 16.31 2.37 8.62
CA MET A 125 17.16 1.42 9.38
C MET A 125 17.22 1.71 10.90
N GLY A 126 16.95 2.95 11.34
CA GLY A 126 16.92 3.37 12.74
C GLY A 126 15.65 3.01 13.54
N ARG A 127 14.49 2.80 12.89
CA ARG A 127 13.21 2.54 13.61
C ARG A 127 13.03 1.12 14.10
N ARG A 128 13.74 0.15 13.52
CA ARG A 128 13.74 -1.25 14.00
C ARG A 128 14.21 -1.37 15.46
N LYS A 129 15.06 -0.46 15.95
CA LYS A 129 15.58 -0.47 17.32
C LYS A 129 14.64 0.21 18.32
N GLY A 130 13.95 1.29 17.93
CA GLY A 130 13.15 2.11 18.83
C GLY A 130 11.88 1.42 19.37
N ARG A 131 11.08 0.79 18.49
CA ARG A 131 9.78 0.19 18.91
C ARG A 131 9.91 -1.13 19.68
N ARG A 132 11.02 -1.86 19.49
CA ARG A 132 11.28 -3.12 20.24
C ARG A 132 11.64 -2.87 21.71
N LEU A 133 12.10 -1.66 22.04
CA LEU A 133 12.49 -1.29 23.41
C LEU A 133 11.34 -0.72 24.22
N GLN A 134 10.27 -0.22 23.58
CA GLN A 134 9.11 0.38 24.28
C GLN A 134 7.98 -0.61 24.56
N SER A 135 8.00 -1.82 23.98
CA SER A 135 6.98 -2.86 24.19
C SER A 135 7.31 -3.83 25.34
N ILE A 136 8.27 -3.48 26.21
CA ILE A 136 8.56 -4.18 27.46
C ILE A 136 8.58 -3.17 28.60
N GLN A 137 7.41 -2.67 28.99
CA GLN A 137 7.09 -2.25 30.35
C GLN A 137 5.63 -2.61 30.63
#